data_AF-A0A9Q3CWL1-F1
#
_entry.id   AF-A0A9Q3CWL1-F1
#
_cell.length_a   1.000
_cell.length_b   1.000
_cell.length_c   1.000
_cell.angle_alpha   90.00
_cell.angle_beta   90.00
_cell.angle_gamma   90.00
#
_symmetry.space_group_name_H-M   'P 1'
#
loop_
_entity.id
_entity.type
_entity.pdbx_description
1 polymer ?
#
loop_
_entity_poly.entity_id
_entity_poly.type
_entity_poly.pdbx_seq_one_letter_code
_entity_poly.pdbx_strand_id
1 'polypeptide(L)'
;MDLPPLCFHASLEEQWDEEEEPQEIETLLKVVPPAYHQYLDVLLKVKAEKRSPHCLCDHHIELEGLLPPVGVIYSLSNHESETLRAYISENLEKGFIRPSSSSTGVPVLFCQEKGWRSLFVCLLLRTQCFH
;
A
#
# COMPACT_ATOMS: atom_id res chain seq x y z
N MET A 1 -43.28 1.53 -23.09
CA MET A 1 -42.48 2.71 -22.67
C MET A 1 -41.13 2.15 -22.28
N ASP A 2 -40.29 2.05 -23.29
CA ASP A 2 -38.98 1.41 -23.24
C ASP A 2 -38.00 2.33 -22.51
N LEU A 3 -37.42 1.85 -21.40
CA LEU A 3 -36.21 2.44 -20.85
C LEU A 3 -35.02 1.97 -21.71
N PRO A 4 -34.14 2.86 -22.18
CA PRO A 4 -32.92 2.43 -22.84
C PRO A 4 -31.93 1.83 -21.81
N PRO A 5 -31.07 0.89 -22.23
CA PRO A 5 -30.02 0.37 -21.37
C PRO A 5 -28.97 1.46 -21.15
N LEU A 6 -28.67 1.78 -19.89
CA LEU A 6 -27.47 2.53 -19.55
C LEU A 6 -26.28 1.58 -19.71
N CYS A 7 -25.80 1.45 -20.94
CA CYS A 7 -24.44 1.01 -21.22
C CYS A 7 -23.50 2.09 -20.66
N PHE A 8 -22.97 1.89 -19.45
CA PHE A 8 -21.74 2.56 -19.06
C PHE A 8 -20.58 1.84 -19.75
N HIS A 9 -20.39 2.14 -21.04
CA HIS A 9 -19.07 2.04 -21.66
C HIS A 9 -18.21 3.14 -21.04
N ALA A 10 -17.55 2.83 -19.92
CA ALA A 10 -16.38 3.60 -19.51
C ALA A 10 -15.17 2.99 -20.21
N SER A 11 -14.97 3.39 -21.46
CA SER A 11 -13.65 3.41 -22.05
C SER A 11 -12.81 4.38 -21.21
N LEU A 12 -12.05 3.84 -20.27
CA LEU A 12 -10.88 4.54 -19.75
C LEU A 12 -9.70 3.92 -20.47
N GLU A 13 -9.16 4.68 -21.41
CA GLU A 13 -7.85 4.43 -21.99
C GLU A 13 -6.86 4.28 -20.84
N GLU A 14 -6.32 3.08 -20.73
CA GLU A 14 -5.16 2.80 -19.90
C GLU A 14 -3.97 3.55 -20.51
N GLN A 15 -3.86 4.84 -20.18
CA GLN A 15 -2.63 5.60 -20.34
C GLN A 15 -1.63 5.06 -19.32
N TRP A 16 -0.89 4.05 -19.75
CA TRP A 16 0.38 3.69 -19.15
C TRP A 16 1.42 4.63 -19.76
N ASP A 17 1.92 5.55 -18.95
CA ASP A 17 3.05 6.39 -19.33
C ASP A 17 4.26 5.48 -19.60
N GLU A 18 4.62 5.31 -20.86
CA GLU A 18 5.79 4.55 -21.33
C GLU A 18 7.07 5.38 -21.12
N GLU A 19 7.40 5.71 -19.88
CA GLU A 19 8.72 6.26 -19.55
C GLU A 19 9.52 5.19 -18.80
N GLU A 20 10.08 4.27 -19.59
CA GLU A 20 10.88 3.15 -19.09
C GLU A 20 12.32 3.60 -18.85
N GLU A 21 12.78 3.55 -17.59
CA GLU A 21 14.18 3.84 -17.24
C GLU A 21 15.09 2.71 -17.77
N PRO A 22 15.95 2.95 -18.78
CA PRO A 22 16.63 1.88 -19.51
C PRO A 22 17.59 1.04 -18.66
N GLN A 23 18.09 1.62 -17.57
CA GLN A 23 19.10 0.99 -16.70
C GLN A 23 18.52 -0.14 -15.84
N GLU A 24 17.27 0.00 -15.36
CA GLU A 24 16.64 -1.00 -14.50
C GLU A 24 16.26 -2.27 -15.28
N ILE A 25 15.73 -2.10 -16.50
CA ILE A 25 15.36 -3.21 -17.38
C ILE A 25 16.57 -4.09 -17.73
N GLU A 26 17.71 -3.48 -18.03
CA GLU A 26 18.94 -4.24 -18.33
C GLU A 26 19.39 -5.08 -17.13
N THR A 27 19.26 -4.56 -15.91
CA THR A 27 19.56 -5.32 -14.69
C THR A 27 18.58 -6.48 -14.48
N LEU A 28 17.28 -6.25 -14.72
CA LEU A 28 16.26 -7.29 -14.58
C LEU A 28 16.46 -8.40 -15.61
N LEU A 29 16.80 -8.08 -16.85
CA LEU A 29 17.08 -9.09 -17.90
C LEU A 29 18.20 -10.07 -17.51
N LYS A 30 19.17 -9.63 -16.70
CA LYS A 30 20.28 -10.46 -16.22
C LYS A 30 19.89 -11.37 -15.06
N VAL A 31 18.93 -10.95 -14.23
CA VAL A 31 18.52 -11.67 -13.01
C VAL A 31 17.31 -12.57 -13.26
N VAL A 32 16.37 -12.10 -14.10
CA VAL A 32 15.09 -12.76 -14.34
C VAL A 32 15.27 -13.85 -15.39
N PRO A 33 14.80 -15.09 -15.14
CA PRO A 33 14.86 -16.17 -16.11
C PRO A 33 14.12 -15.82 -17.42
N PRO A 34 14.58 -16.31 -18.60
CA PRO A 34 14.01 -15.94 -19.89
C PRO A 34 12.50 -16.17 -20.03
N ALA A 35 11.95 -17.18 -19.35
CA ALA A 35 10.51 -17.46 -19.34
C ALA A 35 9.64 -16.32 -18.78
N TYR A 36 10.24 -15.39 -18.02
CA TYR A 36 9.55 -14.27 -17.38
C TYR A 36 9.90 -12.91 -17.98
N HIS A 37 10.68 -12.85 -19.08
CA HIS A 37 11.06 -11.58 -19.72
C HIS A 37 9.88 -10.78 -20.28
N GLN A 38 8.76 -11.44 -20.55
CA GLN A 38 7.52 -10.75 -20.94
C GLN A 38 6.83 -10.01 -19.77
N TYR A 39 7.26 -10.25 -18.53
CA TYR A 39 6.70 -9.69 -17.29
C TYR A 39 7.71 -8.78 -16.58
N LEU A 40 8.67 -8.20 -17.29
CA LEU A 40 9.65 -7.32 -16.68
C LEU A 40 9.01 -6.05 -16.12
N ASP A 41 7.94 -5.59 -16.77
CA ASP A 41 7.14 -4.46 -16.36
C ASP A 41 6.58 -4.60 -14.94
N VAL A 42 6.05 -5.77 -14.56
CA VAL A 42 5.52 -5.98 -13.20
C VAL A 42 6.61 -6.09 -12.14
N LEU A 43 7.87 -6.24 -12.56
CA LEU A 43 9.03 -6.29 -11.68
C LEU A 43 9.75 -4.94 -11.55
N LEU A 44 9.41 -3.96 -12.38
CA LEU A 44 9.97 -2.60 -12.29
C LEU A 44 9.51 -1.93 -11.00
N LYS A 45 10.47 -1.37 -10.26
CA LYS A 45 10.18 -0.72 -8.98
C LYS A 45 9.20 0.44 -9.14
N VAL A 46 9.39 1.26 -10.19
CA VAL A 46 8.52 2.41 -10.47
C VAL A 46 7.07 1.98 -10.69
N LYS A 47 6.84 0.90 -11.44
CA LYS A 47 5.49 0.35 -11.67
C LYS A 47 4.91 -0.24 -10.38
N ALA A 48 5.73 -0.87 -9.53
CA ALA A 48 5.30 -1.42 -8.24
C ALA A 48 4.94 -0.33 -7.20
N GLU A 49 5.52 0.87 -7.31
CA GLU A 49 5.19 2.01 -6.44
C GLU A 49 3.87 2.71 -6.82
N LYS A 50 3.31 2.41 -8.01
CA LYS A 50 2.00 2.92 -8.42
C LYS A 50 0.90 2.02 -7.85
N ARG A 51 -0.04 2.62 -7.14
CA ARG A 51 -1.21 1.89 -6.63
C ARG A 51 -2.06 1.39 -7.78
N SER A 52 -2.43 0.10 -7.73
CA SER A 52 -3.40 -0.45 -8.66
C SER A 52 -4.73 0.32 -8.58
N PRO A 53 -5.41 0.52 -9.72
CA PRO A 53 -6.71 1.17 -9.73
C PRO A 53 -7.74 0.33 -8.97
N HIS A 54 -8.73 1.02 -8.39
CA HIS A 54 -9.88 0.38 -7.76
C HIS A 54 -10.61 -0.53 -8.76
N CYS A 55 -10.96 -1.74 -8.36
CA CYS A 55 -11.64 -2.71 -9.21
C CYS A 55 -12.76 -3.45 -8.46
N LEU A 56 -13.50 -4.30 -9.17
CA LEU A 56 -14.61 -5.08 -8.57
C LEU A 56 -14.17 -6.03 -7.45
N CYS A 57 -12.87 -6.25 -7.28
CA CYS A 57 -12.28 -7.14 -6.30
C CYS A 57 -11.56 -6.39 -5.16
N ASP A 58 -11.96 -5.14 -4.88
CA ASP A 58 -11.42 -4.39 -3.75
C ASP A 58 -11.64 -5.14 -2.43
N HIS A 59 -10.61 -5.15 -1.59
CA HIS A 59 -10.66 -5.87 -0.31
C HIS A 59 -11.67 -5.21 0.64
N HIS A 60 -12.75 -5.92 0.97
CA HIS A 60 -13.72 -5.52 1.98
C HIS A 60 -13.44 -6.21 3.32
N ILE A 61 -13.55 -5.48 4.42
CA ILE A 61 -13.42 -6.02 5.79
C ILE A 61 -14.81 -5.98 6.42
N GLU A 62 -15.42 -7.14 6.61
CA GLU A 62 -16.69 -7.27 7.33
C GLU A 62 -16.43 -7.18 8.85
N LEU A 63 -17.20 -6.35 9.54
CA LEU A 63 -17.07 -6.15 10.99
C LEU A 63 -18.22 -6.85 11.73
N GLU A 64 -17.89 -7.74 12.65
CA GLU A 64 -18.86 -8.37 13.56
C GLU A 64 -19.19 -7.46 14.75
N GLY A 65 -20.02 -6.43 14.51
CA GLY A 65 -20.79 -5.71 15.55
C GLY A 65 -20.04 -4.80 16.53
N LEU A 66 -18.75 -5.00 16.80
CA LEU A 66 -17.97 -4.19 17.73
C LEU A 66 -16.83 -3.48 17.02
N LEU A 67 -16.83 -2.14 17.11
CA LEU A 67 -15.66 -1.34 16.73
C LEU A 67 -14.53 -1.63 17.71
N PRO A 68 -13.28 -1.84 17.24
CA PRO A 68 -12.13 -1.96 18.13
C PRO A 68 -12.04 -0.72 19.03
N PRO A 69 -11.69 -0.89 20.32
CA PRO A 69 -11.41 0.25 21.17
C PRO A 69 -10.24 1.05 20.58
N VAL A 70 -10.29 2.37 20.75
CA VAL A 70 -9.19 3.25 20.34
C VAL A 70 -7.95 2.83 21.12
N GLY A 71 -6.92 2.38 20.40
CA GLY A 71 -5.67 1.93 21.02
C GLY A 71 -4.94 3.04 21.77
N VAL A 72 -4.13 2.66 22.75
CA VAL A 72 -3.27 3.59 23.48
C VAL A 72 -2.15 4.08 22.57
N ILE A 73 -1.89 5.39 22.56
CA ILE A 73 -0.75 5.98 21.85
C ILE A 73 0.49 5.79 22.71
N TYR A 74 1.49 5.06 22.21
CA TYR A 74 2.77 4.88 22.89
C TYR A 74 3.68 6.09 22.65
N SER A 75 4.52 6.40 23.64
CA SER A 75 5.59 7.39 23.48
C SER A 75 6.64 6.85 22.51
N LEU A 76 6.98 7.62 21.48
CA LEU A 76 8.02 7.29 20.52
C LEU A 76 9.35 7.95 20.92
N SER A 77 10.46 7.24 20.72
CA SER A 77 11.78 7.85 20.72
C SER A 77 11.97 8.79 19.53
N ASN A 78 12.99 9.65 19.57
CA ASN A 78 13.29 10.57 18.46
C ASN A 78 13.49 9.82 17.13
N HIS A 79 14.26 8.72 17.16
CA HIS A 79 14.54 7.91 15.99
C HIS A 79 13.27 7.24 15.41
N GLU A 80 12.40 6.73 16.27
CA GLU A 80 11.10 6.16 15.84
C GLU A 80 10.18 7.25 15.27
N SER A 81 10.14 8.43 15.89
CA SER A 81 9.33 9.55 15.40
C SER A 81 9.82 10.06 14.04
N GLU A 82 11.13 10.13 13.81
CA GLU A 82 11.70 10.52 12.52
C GLU A 82 11.37 9.46 11.44
N THR A 83 11.55 8.18 11.78
CA THR A 83 11.20 7.06 10.88
C THR A 83 9.72 7.10 10.52
N LEU A 84 8.85 7.32 11.50
CA LEU A 84 7.40 7.38 11.26
C LEU A 84 7.02 8.52 10.33
N ARG A 85 7.61 9.70 10.53
CA ARG A 85 7.32 10.87 9.70
C ARG A 85 7.77 10.64 8.26
N ALA A 86 8.96 10.09 8.05
CA ALA A 86 9.47 9.75 6.73
C ALA A 86 8.59 8.70 6.03
N TYR A 87 8.19 7.66 6.76
CA TYR A 87 7.27 6.65 6.24
C TYR A 87 5.92 7.27 5.83
N ILE A 88 5.34 8.13 6.68
CA ILE A 88 4.06 8.77 6.39
C ILE A 88 4.18 9.69 5.16
N SER A 89 5.22 10.53 5.07
CA SER A 89 5.39 11.44 3.93
C SER A 89 5.55 10.67 2.62
N GLU A 90 6.41 9.65 2.60
CA GLU A 90 6.66 8.84 1.39
C GLU A 90 5.37 8.13 0.93
N ASN A 91 4.61 7.53 1.86
CA ASN A 91 3.39 6.82 1.52
C ASN A 91 2.21 7.74 1.18
N LEU A 92 2.22 9.00 1.65
CA LEU A 92 1.28 10.03 1.21
C LEU A 92 1.60 10.49 -0.22
N GLU A 93 2.87 10.72 -0.53
CA GLU A 93 3.33 11.09 -1.88
C GLU A 93 3.02 9.98 -2.90
N LYS A 94 3.24 8.72 -2.52
CA LYS A 94 2.86 7.53 -3.33
C LYS A 94 1.35 7.29 -3.41
N GLY A 95 0.54 7.96 -2.58
CA GLY A 95 -0.91 7.73 -2.49
C GLY A 95 -1.32 6.39 -1.87
N PHE A 96 -0.40 5.70 -1.21
CA PHE A 96 -0.65 4.42 -0.53
C PHE A 96 -1.55 4.61 0.70
N ILE A 97 -1.34 5.69 1.43
CA ILE A 97 -2.18 6.08 2.56
C ILE A 97 -2.82 7.45 2.31
N ARG A 98 -3.87 7.76 3.08
CA ARG A 98 -4.51 9.08 3.10
C ARG A 98 -4.96 9.42 4.52
N PRO A 99 -5.09 10.72 4.87
CA PRO A 99 -5.75 11.11 6.10
C PRO A 99 -7.15 10.50 6.18
N SER A 100 -7.51 9.99 7.35
CA SER A 100 -8.84 9.42 7.60
C SER A 100 -9.45 9.99 8.86
N SER A 101 -10.78 10.12 8.87
CA SER A 101 -11.58 10.56 10.03
C SER A 101 -12.29 9.37 10.70
N SER A 102 -11.69 8.19 10.65
CA SER A 102 -12.23 6.97 11.25
C SER A 102 -12.35 7.10 12.77
N SER A 103 -13.43 6.58 13.34
CA SER A 103 -13.61 6.45 14.80
C SER A 103 -12.69 5.39 15.43
N THR A 104 -12.08 4.54 14.60
CA THR A 104 -11.18 3.47 15.01
C THR A 104 -9.77 3.74 14.48
N GLY A 105 -8.78 3.53 15.34
CA GLY A 105 -7.37 3.63 15.03
C GLY A 105 -6.58 2.54 15.74
N VAL A 106 -5.43 2.20 15.17
CA VAL A 106 -4.56 1.13 15.63
C VAL A 106 -3.19 1.72 15.96
N PRO A 107 -2.53 1.34 17.07
CA PRO A 107 -1.22 1.86 17.39
C PRO A 107 -0.16 1.34 16.41
N VAL A 108 0.80 2.20 16.11
CA VAL A 108 1.99 1.88 15.33
C VAL A 108 3.05 1.32 16.27
N LEU A 109 3.70 0.23 15.84
CA LEU A 109 4.85 -0.38 16.49
C LEU A 109 6.06 -0.37 15.57
N PHE A 110 7.25 -0.48 16.16
CA PHE A 110 8.51 -0.57 15.42
C PHE A 110 9.16 -1.94 15.66
N CYS A 111 9.57 -2.57 14.57
CA CYS A 111 10.34 -3.80 14.59
C CYS A 111 11.74 -3.52 14.05
N GLN A 112 12.77 -4.06 14.72
CA GLN A 112 14.14 -4.01 14.26
C GLN A 112 14.69 -5.43 14.12
N GLU A 113 15.18 -5.77 12.94
CA GLU A 113 15.88 -7.04 12.75
C GLU A 113 17.31 -6.96 13.28
N LYS A 114 17.81 -8.05 13.86
CA LYS A 114 19.17 -8.12 14.40
C LYS A 114 20.19 -7.94 13.27
N GLY A 115 21.07 -6.97 13.41
CA GLY A 115 22.09 -6.64 12.39
C GLY A 115 21.64 -5.58 11.39
N TRP A 116 20.35 -5.22 11.37
CA TRP A 116 19.83 -4.12 10.56
C TRP A 116 19.76 -2.84 11.39
N ARG A 117 20.14 -1.71 10.78
CA ARG A 117 20.03 -0.38 11.42
C ARG A 117 18.66 0.26 11.25
N SER A 118 17.88 -0.21 10.27
CA SER A 118 16.59 0.35 9.93
C SER A 118 15.47 -0.19 10.82
N LEU A 119 14.49 0.67 11.09
CA LEU A 119 13.25 0.31 11.76
C LEU A 119 12.15 0.07 10.73
N PHE A 120 11.33 -0.95 10.97
CA PHE A 120 10.14 -1.24 10.18
C PHE A 120 8.90 -0.77 10.92
N VAL A 121 8.00 -0.09 10.21
CA VAL A 121 6.70 0.36 10.71
C VAL A 121 5.72 -0.81 10.66
N CYS A 122 5.08 -1.12 11.78
CA CYS A 122 4.10 -2.21 11.90
C CYS A 122 2.80 -1.69 12.52
N LEU A 123 1.66 -2.26 12.12
CA LEU A 123 0.36 -1.96 12.69
C LEU A 123 -0.07 -3.08 13.65
N LEU A 124 -0.43 -2.75 14.89
CA LEU A 124 -0.85 -3.74 15.89
C LEU A 124 -2.34 -4.10 15.76
N LEU A 125 -2.70 -4.98 14.82
CA LEU A 125 -4.10 -5.37 14.58
C LEU A 125 -4.70 -6.34 15.61
N ARG A 126 -3.99 -6.65 16.70
CA ARG A 126 -4.48 -7.61 17.70
C ARG A 126 -5.49 -6.93 18.62
N THR A 127 -6.78 -7.22 18.42
CA THR A 127 -7.83 -6.87 19.36
C THR A 127 -7.77 -7.83 20.55
N GLN A 128 -7.31 -7.38 21.72
CA GLN A 128 -7.67 -8.10 22.95
C GLN A 128 -9.13 -7.79 23.22
N CYS A 129 -10.01 -8.72 22.83
CA CYS A 129 -11.32 -8.82 23.45
C CYS A 129 -11.08 -9.23 24.91
N PHE A 130 -10.93 -8.25 25.81
CA PHE A 130 -11.08 -8.51 27.23
C PHE A 130 -12.56 -8.82 27.43
N HIS A 131 -12.88 -10.11 27.53
CA HIS A 131 -14.20 -10.56 27.95
C HIS A 131 -14.24 -10.75 29.46
#